data_AF-A0A6V7WSD3-F1
#
_entry.id   AF-A0A6V7WSD3-F1
#
_cell.length_a   1.000
_cell.length_b   1.000
_cell.length_c   1.000
_cell.angle_alpha   90.00
_cell.angle_beta   90.00
_cell.angle_gamma   90.00
#
_symmetry.space_group_name_H-M   'P 1'
#
loop_
_entity.id
_entity.type
_entity.pdbx_description
1 polymer ?
#
loop_
_entity_poly.entity_id
_entity_poly.type
_entity_poly.pdbx_seq_one_letter_code
_entity_poly.pdbx_strand_id
1 'polypeptide(L)'
;MTMFQCFCFTSPFLLLFASSFVLMAAIAIDRLISVVLPITYNHLNKKIYFILVTLCILTNGLFNVSLAWEEVQDVAGNTTFKVKCNGITSTLHHNSIYFMSISLFFEIFSAAIYVIIWYLLRHGMRNNCNKFIFVIN
;
A
#
# COMPACT_ATOMS: atom_id res chain seq x y z
N MET A 1 -16.38 -17.02 -22.16
CA MET A 1 -16.42 -16.11 -21.00
C MET A 1 -16.45 -14.69 -21.54
N THR A 2 -17.40 -13.86 -21.10
CA THR A 2 -17.51 -12.46 -21.58
C THR A 2 -16.51 -11.56 -20.85
N MET A 3 -16.12 -10.42 -21.45
CA MET A 3 -15.18 -9.47 -20.82
C MET A 3 -15.67 -8.97 -19.44
N PHE A 4 -16.99 -8.79 -19.30
CA PHE A 4 -17.63 -8.45 -18.02
C PHE A 4 -17.41 -9.52 -16.95
N GLN A 5 -17.53 -10.80 -17.31
CA GLN A 5 -17.27 -11.89 -16.38
C GLN A 5 -15.81 -11.88 -15.92
N CYS A 6 -14.85 -11.61 -16.83
CA CYS A 6 -13.44 -11.53 -16.48
C CYS A 6 -13.15 -10.38 -15.52
N PHE A 7 -13.74 -9.21 -15.74
CA PHE A 7 -13.64 -8.08 -14.81
C PHE A 7 -14.19 -8.42 -13.42
N CYS A 8 -15.35 -9.06 -13.33
CA CYS A 8 -15.92 -9.45 -12.04
C CYS A 8 -15.02 -10.42 -11.25
N PHE A 9 -14.25 -11.27 -11.93
CA PHE A 9 -13.29 -12.16 -11.27
C PHE A 9 -11.97 -11.46 -10.89
N THR A 10 -11.47 -10.52 -11.70
CA THR A 10 -10.18 -9.85 -11.46
C THR A 10 -10.29 -8.63 -10.54
N SER A 11 -11.41 -7.91 -10.56
CA SER A 11 -11.68 -6.74 -9.72
C SER A 11 -11.45 -6.96 -8.22
N PRO A 12 -11.99 -8.02 -7.57
CA PRO A 12 -11.75 -8.23 -6.14
C PRO A 12 -10.27 -8.51 -5.84
N PHE A 13 -9.57 -9.20 -6.74
CA PHE A 13 -8.14 -9.43 -6.60
C PHE A 13 -7.36 -8.11 -6.68
N LEU A 14 -7.64 -7.25 -7.66
CA LEU A 14 -7.00 -5.95 -7.80
C LEU A 14 -7.25 -5.04 -6.59
N LEU A 15 -8.50 -5.02 -6.10
CA LEU A 15 -8.87 -4.27 -4.91
C LEU A 15 -8.06 -4.73 -3.68
N LEU A 16 -8.03 -6.04 -3.42
CA LEU A 16 -7.32 -6.61 -2.27
C LEU A 16 -5.80 -6.45 -2.39
N PHE A 17 -5.27 -6.65 -3.59
CA PHE A 17 -3.84 -6.50 -3.84
C PHE A 17 -3.41 -5.04 -3.64
N ALA A 18 -4.07 -4.07 -4.28
CA ALA A 18 -3.72 -2.64 -4.12
C ALA A 18 -3.88 -2.16 -2.68
N SER A 19 -4.97 -2.54 -2.01
CA SER A 19 -5.21 -2.17 -0.61
C SER A 19 -4.13 -2.73 0.35
N SER A 20 -3.56 -3.90 0.06
CA SER A 20 -2.51 -4.50 0.89
C SER A 20 -1.22 -3.67 0.94
N PHE A 21 -0.80 -3.06 -0.17
CA PHE A 21 0.41 -2.20 -0.21
C PHE A 21 0.20 -0.91 0.58
N VAL A 22 -0.97 -0.29 0.44
CA VAL A 22 -1.31 0.92 1.19
C VAL A 22 -1.42 0.62 2.67
N LEU A 23 -2.00 -0.53 3.04
CA LEU A 23 -2.06 -0.99 4.42
C LEU A 23 -0.65 -1.20 4.99
N MET A 24 0.25 -1.82 4.25
CA MET A 24 1.65 -2.00 4.66
C MET A 24 2.35 -0.65 4.89
N ALA A 25 2.17 0.32 3.99
CA ALA A 25 2.70 1.66 4.14
C ALA A 25 2.10 2.40 5.36
N ALA A 26 0.80 2.27 5.59
CA ALA A 26 0.13 2.87 6.74
C ALA A 26 0.68 2.30 8.06
N ILE A 27 0.89 0.98 8.15
CA ILE A 27 1.51 0.33 9.31
C ILE A 27 2.95 0.80 9.52
N ALA A 28 3.73 0.92 8.44
CA ALA A 28 5.11 1.42 8.52
C ALA A 28 5.15 2.85 9.08
N ILE A 29 4.28 3.75 8.59
CA ILE A 29 4.16 5.12 9.09
C ILE A 29 3.72 5.13 10.57
N ASP A 30 2.71 4.34 10.94
CA ASP A 30 2.23 4.24 12.32
C ASP A 30 3.37 3.88 13.29
N ARG A 31 4.20 2.91 12.90
CA ARG A 31 5.39 2.51 13.68
C ARG A 31 6.46 3.60 13.71
N LEU A 32 6.68 4.31 12.62
CA LEU A 32 7.62 5.43 12.59
C LEU A 32 7.19 6.54 13.55
N ILE A 33 5.91 6.94 13.53
CA ILE A 33 5.37 7.97 14.42
C ILE A 33 5.50 7.51 15.88
N SER A 34 5.20 6.25 16.17
CA SER A 34 5.34 5.67 17.52
C SER A 34 6.78 5.75 18.04
N VAL A 35 7.78 5.54 17.18
CA VAL A 35 9.20 5.59 17.55
C VAL A 35 9.73 7.02 17.66
N VAL A 36 9.35 7.92 16.75
CA VAL A 36 9.88 9.29 16.68
C VAL A 36 9.17 10.23 17.67
N LEU A 37 7.85 10.10 17.83
CA LEU A 37 7.01 11.00 18.63
C LEU A 37 6.11 10.22 19.60
N PRO A 38 6.67 9.49 20.59
CA PRO A 38 5.90 8.62 21.47
C PRO A 38 4.86 9.37 22.32
N ILE A 39 5.15 10.61 22.73
CA ILE A 39 4.24 11.44 23.53
C ILE A 39 3.02 11.81 22.68
N THR A 40 3.24 12.36 21.49
CA THR A 40 2.16 12.74 20.56
C THR A 40 1.35 11.52 20.12
N TYR A 41 2.02 10.37 19.89
CA TYR A 41 1.36 9.12 19.51
C TYR A 41 0.38 8.62 20.59
N ASN A 42 0.74 8.75 21.88
CA ASN A 42 -0.13 8.36 22.98
C ASN A 42 -1.37 9.28 23.13
N HIS A 43 -1.25 10.54 22.72
CA HIS A 43 -2.36 11.50 22.71
C HIS A 43 -3.19 11.47 21.41
N LEU A 44 -2.78 10.68 20.41
CA LEU A 44 -3.48 10.59 19.15
C LEU A 44 -4.85 9.91 19.34
N ASN A 45 -5.91 10.52 18.79
CA ASN A 45 -7.24 9.90 18.81
C ASN A 45 -7.28 8.71 17.82
N LYS A 46 -7.03 7.51 18.34
CA LYS A 46 -6.93 6.26 17.55
C LYS A 46 -8.16 5.98 16.69
N LYS A 47 -9.36 6.38 17.12
CA LYS A 47 -10.59 6.17 16.34
C LYS A 47 -10.59 6.98 15.05
N ILE A 48 -10.29 8.28 15.14
CA ILE A 48 -10.24 9.17 13.97
C ILE A 48 -9.11 8.73 13.04
N TYR A 49 -7.94 8.41 13.61
CA TYR A 49 -6.80 7.92 12.83
C TYR A 49 -7.13 6.65 12.03
N PHE A 50 -7.76 5.65 12.67
CA PHE A 50 -8.14 4.41 12.00
C PHE A 50 -9.17 4.64 10.88
N ILE A 51 -10.14 5.53 11.09
CA ILE A 51 -11.12 5.89 10.06
C ILE A 51 -10.43 6.54 8.86
N LEU A 52 -9.52 7.48 9.08
CA LEU A 52 -8.78 8.15 8.01
C LEU A 52 -7.92 7.16 7.21
N VAL A 53 -7.21 6.26 7.89
CA VAL A 53 -6.39 5.22 7.23
C VAL A 53 -7.29 4.28 6.42
N THR A 54 -8.41 3.85 6.97
CA THR A 54 -9.37 2.97 6.26
C THR A 54 -9.93 3.65 5.02
N LEU A 55 -10.28 4.93 5.11
CA LEU A 55 -10.75 5.72 3.97
C LEU A 55 -9.68 5.82 2.88
N CYS A 56 -8.42 6.10 3.24
CA CYS A 56 -7.32 6.14 2.28
C CYS A 56 -7.09 4.79 1.57
N ILE A 57 -7.16 3.68 2.32
CA ILE A 57 -7.01 2.34 1.74
C ILE A 57 -8.16 2.06 0.76
N LEU A 58 -9.39 2.36 1.16
CA LEU A 58 -10.57 2.09 0.36
C LEU A 58 -10.61 2.95 -0.92
N THR A 59 -10.29 4.25 -0.82
CA THR A 59 -10.26 5.14 -1.99
C THR A 59 -9.19 4.73 -2.99
N ASN A 60 -8.01 4.29 -2.52
CA ASN A 60 -6.98 3.79 -3.40
C ASN A 60 -7.40 2.48 -4.10
N GLY A 61 -8.01 1.54 -3.37
CA GLY A 61 -8.54 0.32 -3.96
C GLY A 61 -9.59 0.61 -5.04
N LEU A 62 -10.57 1.47 -4.74
CA LEU A 62 -11.62 1.84 -5.68
C LEU A 62 -11.07 2.55 -6.93
N PHE A 63 -10.07 3.41 -6.77
CA PHE A 63 -9.41 4.08 -7.88
C PHE A 63 -8.72 3.09 -8.85
N ASN A 64 -8.04 2.07 -8.32
CA ASN A 64 -7.42 1.03 -9.15
C ASN A 64 -8.48 0.18 -9.87
N VAL A 65 -9.61 -0.10 -9.21
CA VAL A 65 -10.73 -0.82 -9.83
C VAL A 65 -11.40 0.02 -10.93
N SER A 66 -11.54 1.33 -10.76
CA SER A 66 -12.10 2.20 -11.81
C SER A 66 -11.20 2.28 -13.03
N LEU A 67 -9.88 2.36 -12.84
CA LEU A 67 -8.91 2.32 -13.95
C LEU A 67 -8.97 1.00 -14.72
N ALA A 68 -9.17 -0.12 -14.01
CA ALA A 68 -9.35 -1.43 -14.64
C ALA A 68 -10.70 -1.53 -15.39
N TRP A 69 -11.73 -0.81 -14.94
CA TRP A 69 -13.03 -0.77 -15.61
C TRP A 69 -12.99 0.04 -16.91
N GLU A 70 -12.30 1.19 -16.93
CA GLU A 70 -12.11 1.99 -18.14
C GLU A 70 -11.43 1.18 -19.26
N GLU A 71 -10.40 0.39 -18.94
CA GLU A 71 -9.75 -0.48 -19.93
C GLU A 71 -10.70 -1.55 -20.48
N VAL A 72 -11.59 -2.10 -19.64
CA VAL A 72 -12.59 -3.08 -20.10
C VAL A 72 -13.57 -2.44 -21.08
N GLN A 73 -13.95 -1.18 -20.88
CA GLN A 73 -14.81 -0.44 -21.80
C GLN A 73 -14.11 -0.14 -23.13
N ASP A 74 -12.85 0.30 -23.08
CA ASP A 74 -12.07 0.61 -24.29
C ASP A 74 -11.86 -0.62 -25.18
N VAL A 75 -11.56 -1.77 -24.56
CA VAL A 75 -11.38 -3.03 -25.30
C VAL A 75 -12.72 -3.56 -25.83
N ALA A 76 -13.82 -3.39 -25.10
CA ALA A 76 -15.15 -3.79 -25.58
C ALA A 76 -15.63 -2.94 -26.78
N GLY A 77 -15.17 -1.68 -26.89
CA GLY A 77 -15.48 -0.79 -28.01
C GLY A 77 -14.70 -1.07 -29.29
N ASN A 78 -13.59 -1.81 -29.22
CA ASN A 78 -12.72 -2.08 -30.36
C ASN A 78 -12.80 -3.55 -30.83
N THR A 79 -13.55 -3.79 -31.91
CA THR A 79 -13.88 -5.13 -32.45
C THR A 79 -12.69 -5.94 -32.96
N THR A 80 -11.48 -5.35 -33.00
CA THR A 80 -10.25 -6.00 -33.45
C THR A 80 -9.48 -6.73 -32.34
N PHE A 81 -9.76 -6.41 -31.07
CA PHE A 81 -9.06 -7.02 -29.93
C PHE A 81 -9.78 -8.29 -29.45
N LYS A 82 -9.33 -9.47 -29.92
CA LYS A 82 -9.69 -10.75 -29.30
C LYS A 82 -8.90 -10.94 -28.00
N VAL A 83 -9.35 -10.33 -26.91
CA VAL A 83 -8.74 -10.56 -25.60
C VAL A 83 -9.22 -11.90 -25.06
N LYS A 84 -8.32 -12.89 -25.06
CA LYS A 84 -8.49 -14.10 -24.24
C LYS A 84 -8.22 -13.72 -22.80
N CYS A 85 -9.16 -14.01 -21.90
CA CYS A 85 -8.94 -13.90 -20.46
C CYS A 85 -7.96 -14.99 -20.00
N ASN A 86 -6.69 -14.80 -20.30
CA ASN A 86 -5.59 -15.64 -19.83
C ASN A 86 -4.87 -14.87 -18.71
N GLY A 87 -5.50 -14.82 -17.55
CA GLY A 87 -4.93 -14.22 -16.34
C GLY A 87 -4.87 -12.68 -16.33
N ILE A 88 -4.40 -12.16 -15.19
CA ILE A 88 -4.38 -10.76 -14.75
C ILE A 88 -3.69 -9.83 -15.78
N THR A 89 -2.86 -10.38 -16.66
CA THR A 89 -2.01 -9.66 -17.62
C THR A 89 -2.61 -9.51 -19.02
N SER A 90 -3.71 -10.19 -19.33
CA SER A 90 -4.24 -10.24 -20.71
C SER A 90 -5.09 -9.03 -21.13
N THR A 91 -5.62 -8.27 -20.17
CA THR A 91 -6.50 -7.11 -20.38
C THR A 91 -5.84 -5.77 -20.07
N LEU A 92 -4.61 -5.78 -19.55
CA LEU A 92 -4.03 -4.68 -18.79
C LEU A 92 -2.65 -4.36 -19.40
N HIS A 93 -2.58 -3.61 -20.51
CA HIS A 93 -1.30 -3.35 -21.18
C HIS A 93 -0.76 -1.94 -20.93
N HIS A 94 -1.63 -0.95 -20.71
CA HIS A 94 -1.22 0.42 -20.44
C HIS A 94 -1.39 0.77 -18.96
N ASN A 95 -2.54 0.45 -18.34
CA ASN A 95 -2.77 0.72 -16.91
C ASN A 95 -2.09 -0.30 -15.99
N SER A 96 -1.60 -1.43 -16.50
CA SER A 96 -0.76 -2.35 -15.71
C SER A 96 0.58 -1.75 -15.32
N ILE A 97 1.16 -0.90 -16.17
CA ILE A 97 2.41 -0.20 -15.85
C ILE A 97 2.16 0.79 -14.71
N TYR A 98 1.06 1.53 -14.74
CA TYR A 98 0.67 2.43 -13.66
C TYR A 98 0.42 1.66 -12.36
N PHE A 99 -0.32 0.55 -12.42
CA PHE A 99 -0.58 -0.30 -11.27
C PHE A 99 0.72 -0.85 -10.65
N MET A 100 1.61 -1.45 -11.45
CA MET A 100 2.92 -1.94 -11.02
C MET A 100 3.77 -0.82 -10.41
N SER A 101 3.80 0.36 -11.05
CA SER A 101 4.59 1.50 -10.58
C SER A 101 4.10 2.03 -9.23
N ILE A 102 2.79 2.11 -9.03
CA ILE A 102 2.19 2.55 -7.76
C ILE A 102 2.49 1.53 -6.65
N SER A 103 2.32 0.22 -6.93
CA SER A 103 2.65 -0.83 -5.96
C SER A 103 4.13 -0.79 -5.55
N LEU A 104 5.02 -0.68 -6.54
CA LEU A 104 6.47 -0.60 -6.30
C LEU A 104 6.86 0.65 -5.50
N PHE A 105 6.18 1.79 -5.75
CA PHE A 105 6.38 3.00 -4.95
C PHE A 105 6.05 2.77 -3.47
N PHE A 106 4.88 2.20 -3.17
CA PHE A 106 4.49 1.92 -1.78
C PHE A 106 5.42 0.90 -1.10
N GLU A 107 5.92 -0.08 -1.86
CA GLU A 107 6.88 -1.06 -1.36
C GLU A 107 8.22 -0.42 -0.99
N ILE A 108 8.81 0.37 -1.90
CA ILE A 108 10.07 1.10 -1.64
C ILE A 108 9.90 2.07 -0.47
N PHE A 109 8.79 2.80 -0.44
CA PHE A 109 8.48 3.73 0.64
C PHE A 109 8.39 3.03 2.01
N SER A 110 7.68 1.89 2.06
CA SER A 110 7.57 1.09 3.28
C SER A 110 8.92 0.55 3.73
N ALA A 111 9.72 0.02 2.79
CA ALA A 111 11.06 -0.48 3.07
C ALA A 111 11.99 0.62 3.62
N ALA A 112 11.96 1.82 3.02
CA ALA A 112 12.74 2.96 3.50
C ALA A 112 12.36 3.35 4.93
N ILE A 113 11.06 3.37 5.27
CA ILE A 113 10.60 3.63 6.64
C ILE A 113 11.14 2.56 7.61
N TYR A 114 11.07 1.28 7.26
CA TYR A 114 11.58 0.22 8.14
C TYR A 114 13.09 0.34 8.38
N VAL A 115 13.86 0.73 7.37
CA VAL A 115 15.30 1.00 7.52
C VAL A 115 15.53 2.19 8.47
N ILE A 116 14.74 3.26 8.35
CA ILE A 116 14.82 4.42 9.27
C ILE A 116 14.50 4.00 10.70
N ILE A 117 13.41 3.26 10.91
CA ILE A 117 13.02 2.75 12.23
C ILE A 117 14.14 1.91 12.84
N TRP A 118 14.70 0.98 12.06
CA TRP A 118 15.80 0.14 12.51
C TRP A 118 17.03 0.96 12.90
N TYR A 119 17.40 1.97 12.09
CA TYR A 119 18.50 2.88 12.39
C TYR A 119 18.26 3.65 13.70
N LEU A 120 17.07 4.23 13.89
CA LEU A 120 16.70 4.97 15.09
C LEU A 120 16.73 4.08 16.35
N LEU A 121 16.16 2.88 16.27
CA LEU A 121 16.17 1.93 17.39
C LEU A 121 17.58 1.48 17.73
N ARG A 122 18.41 1.17 16.72
CA ARG A 122 19.81 0.77 16.94
C ARG A 122 20.62 1.88 17.59
N HIS A 123 20.45 3.13 17.13
CA HIS A 123 21.14 4.28 17.71
C HIS A 123 20.63 4.61 19.12
N GLY A 124 19.32 4.54 19.35
CA GLY A 124 18.70 4.74 20.67
C GLY A 124 19.18 3.72 21.70
N MET A 125 19.24 2.43 21.35
CA MET A 125 19.80 1.39 22.22
C MET A 125 21.29 1.61 22.50
N ARG A 126 22.08 1.96 21.48
CA ARG A 126 23.53 2.21 21.64
C ARG A 126 23.81 3.40 22.57
N ASN A 127 23.02 4.47 22.48
CA ASN A 127 23.20 5.64 23.33
C ASN A 127 22.68 5.44 24.76
N ASN A 128 21.61 4.65 24.95
CA ASN A 128 21.13 4.30 26.30
C ASN A 128 21.99 3.23 26.99
N CYS A 129 22.69 2.36 26.26
CA CYS A 129 23.73 1.49 26.86
C CYS A 129 24.86 2.30 27.51
N ASN A 130 25.27 3.44 26.93
CA ASN A 130 26.27 4.31 27.56
C ASN A 130 25.72 5.04 28.80
N LYS A 131 24.41 5.21 28.94
CA LYS A 131 23.78 5.77 30.14
C LYS A 131 23.60 4.73 31.26
N PHE A 132 23.37 3.46 30.94
CA PHE A 132 23.26 2.40 31.94
C PHE A 132 24.60 2.05 32.61
N ILE A 133 25.74 2.23 31.92
CA ILE A 133 27.07 1.99 32.51
C ILE A 133 27.48 3.10 33.50
N PHE A 134 26.92 4.30 33.39
CA PHE A 134 27.23 5.43 34.29
C PHE A 134 26.37 5.48 35.58
N VAL A 135 25.41 4.58 35.74
CA VAL A 135 24.55 4.48 36.95
C VAL A 135 24.98 3.30 37.84
N ILE A 136 25.99 2.53 37.42
CA ILE A 136 26.53 1.37 38.17
C ILE A 136 28.01 1.60 38.56
N ASN A 137 28.48 2.86 38.57
CA ASN A 137 29.78 3.23 39.12
C ASN A 137 29.63 4.33 40.15
#